data_AF-A0A4S2LRU7-F1
#
_entry.id   AF-A0A4S2LRU7-F1
#
_cell.length_a   1.000
_cell.length_b   1.000
_cell.length_c   1.000
_cell.angle_alpha   90.00
_cell.angle_beta   90.00
_cell.angle_gamma   90.00
#
_symmetry.space_group_name_H-M   'P 1'
#
loop_
_entity.id
_entity.type
_entity.pdbx_description
1 polymer ?
#
loop_
_entity_poly.entity_id
_entity_poly.type
_entity_poly.pdbx_seq_one_letter_code
_entity_poly.pdbx_strand_id
1 'polypeptide(L)'
;MGLLRCHMVGASVLTVVGTGTVAVGDPSGRLTKRDSNLNSNYETNAVEIEHELANIRQNYLENFFTRKTETGAPHPIIILRNGDWLSGMHCLEFLRDIASRFRIPELLEKESVQLRLNSGSGMDLNEFLYPALQAVDFLHLYQNYNCRIQVGGQDQLGNIQCGLDLIHRKLGSYAFGLTVPLLTTPDGKKFGKSETGTGTRNAPIWLSKDKLTPYAFYQRILNLPDQLISSRLLRQLTFFSSDEIQSLMKAHENTPDTRPVQRALARELTLLVHGGECSCKLTGFHLSESFIQSTVLVTVPL
;
A
#
# COMPACT_ATOMS: atom_id res chain seq x y z
N MET A 1 0.88 -2.34 4.51
CA MET A 1 0.70 -3.65 5.18
C MET A 1 1.57 -4.75 4.61
N GLY A 2 1.40 -5.18 3.34
CA GLY A 2 2.19 -6.28 2.75
C GLY A 2 3.71 -6.12 2.93
N LEU A 3 4.25 -4.96 2.54
CA LEU A 3 5.67 -4.62 2.73
C LEU A 3 6.08 -4.68 4.21
N LEU A 4 5.28 -4.13 5.12
CA LEU A 4 5.59 -4.15 6.56
C LEU A 4 5.65 -5.58 7.13
N ARG A 5 4.92 -6.54 6.56
CA ARG A 5 5.05 -7.96 6.93
C ARG A 5 6.34 -8.58 6.39
N CYS A 6 6.75 -8.24 5.17
CA CYS A 6 8.06 -8.63 4.65
C CYS A 6 9.18 -8.08 5.56
N HIS A 7 9.05 -6.83 6.01
CA HIS A 7 9.99 -6.24 6.94
C HIS A 7 10.02 -6.96 8.30
N MET A 8 8.86 -7.36 8.85
CA MET A 8 8.81 -8.14 10.10
C MET A 8 9.57 -9.48 10.03
N VAL A 9 9.72 -10.06 8.84
CA VAL A 9 10.48 -11.32 8.63
C VAL A 9 11.94 -11.07 8.18
N GLY A 10 12.43 -9.84 8.30
CA GLY A 10 13.84 -9.49 8.05
C GLY A 10 14.15 -9.01 6.63
N ALA A 11 13.15 -8.68 5.80
CA ALA A 11 13.42 -8.11 4.48
C ALA A 11 13.63 -6.59 4.54
N SER A 12 14.61 -6.09 3.78
CA SER A 12 14.63 -4.67 3.39
C SER A 12 13.48 -4.38 2.44
N VAL A 13 12.78 -3.27 2.62
CA VAL A 13 11.60 -2.93 1.81
C VAL A 13 11.71 -1.56 1.17
N LEU A 14 11.27 -1.49 -0.09
CA LEU A 14 11.31 -0.30 -0.92
C LEU A 14 9.87 0.07 -1.28
N THR A 15 9.51 1.34 -1.09
CA THR A 15 8.23 1.90 -1.53
C THR A 15 8.51 2.94 -2.61
N VAL A 16 7.86 2.82 -3.77
CA VAL A 16 8.02 3.76 -4.88
C VAL A 16 6.81 4.67 -4.98
N VAL A 17 7.05 5.97 -4.95
CA VAL A 17 6.07 7.02 -5.23
C VAL A 17 6.16 7.36 -6.71
N GLY A 18 5.04 7.24 -7.41
CA GLY A 18 4.94 7.29 -8.86
C GLY A 18 5.01 8.68 -9.48
N THR A 19 5.98 9.52 -9.11
CA THR A 19 6.12 10.91 -9.58
C THR A 19 6.33 11.04 -11.09
N GLY A 20 7.02 10.10 -11.74
CA GLY A 20 7.16 10.07 -13.20
C GLY A 20 5.92 9.45 -13.88
N THR A 21 5.44 8.33 -13.34
CA THR A 21 4.28 7.59 -13.90
C THR A 21 2.95 8.34 -13.79
N VAL A 22 2.83 9.34 -12.92
CA VAL A 22 1.60 10.13 -12.77
C VAL A 22 1.24 10.91 -14.03
N ALA A 23 2.24 11.32 -14.82
CA ALA A 23 2.06 12.02 -16.10
C ALA A 23 1.41 11.12 -17.17
N VAL A 24 1.53 9.80 -17.02
CA VAL A 24 1.02 8.80 -17.97
C VAL A 24 -0.34 8.26 -17.49
N GLY A 25 -0.41 7.87 -16.22
CA GLY A 25 -1.64 7.34 -15.59
C GLY A 25 -1.84 5.82 -15.78
N ASP A 26 -1.99 5.09 -14.67
CA ASP A 26 -2.22 3.64 -14.66
C ASP A 26 -3.65 3.27 -15.11
N PRO A 27 -3.83 2.48 -16.19
CA PRO A 27 -5.15 2.00 -16.62
C PRO A 27 -5.67 0.80 -15.80
N SER A 28 -4.85 0.19 -14.94
CA SER A 28 -5.16 -1.09 -14.29
C SER A 28 -6.42 -1.02 -13.41
N GLY A 29 -7.37 -1.92 -13.67
CA GLY A 29 -8.63 -2.01 -12.93
C GLY A 29 -9.56 -0.80 -13.10
N ARG A 30 -9.45 -0.06 -14.22
CA ARG A 30 -10.29 1.09 -14.57
C ARG A 30 -11.03 0.88 -15.90
N LEU A 31 -12.26 1.39 -15.95
CA LEU A 31 -13.12 1.37 -17.14
C LEU A 31 -13.16 2.70 -17.87
N THR A 32 -12.56 3.76 -17.33
CA THR A 32 -12.55 5.12 -17.89
C THR A 32 -11.16 5.76 -17.77
N LYS A 33 -10.86 6.69 -18.69
CA LYS A 33 -9.60 7.42 -18.72
C LYS A 33 -9.51 8.34 -17.51
N ARG A 34 -8.30 8.56 -17.01
CA ARG A 34 -8.04 9.52 -15.95
C ARG A 34 -8.22 10.95 -16.50
N ASP A 35 -9.03 11.76 -15.83
CA ASP A 35 -9.21 13.17 -16.22
C ASP A 35 -7.87 13.92 -16.07
N SER A 36 -7.35 14.42 -17.20
CA SER A 36 -6.08 15.13 -17.28
C SER A 36 -6.13 16.50 -16.60
N ASN A 37 -7.32 17.06 -16.37
CA ASN A 37 -7.50 18.40 -15.79
C ASN A 37 -7.41 18.42 -14.24
N LEU A 38 -7.37 17.26 -13.58
CA LEU A 38 -7.22 17.15 -12.12
C LEU A 38 -5.75 17.26 -11.63
N ASN A 39 -4.80 17.51 -12.55
CA ASN A 39 -3.37 17.25 -12.34
C ASN A 39 -2.48 18.50 -12.17
N SER A 40 -2.96 19.66 -11.73
CA SER A 40 -2.04 20.77 -11.41
C SER A 40 -1.19 20.54 -10.14
N ASN A 41 -1.52 19.53 -9.33
CA ASN A 41 -0.95 19.35 -7.98
C ASN A 41 -0.23 17.99 -7.78
N TYR A 42 0.27 17.33 -8.82
CA TYR A 42 0.87 15.99 -8.66
C TYR A 42 2.10 15.98 -7.74
N GLU A 43 2.95 17.02 -7.81
CA GLU A 43 4.13 17.13 -6.93
C GLU A 43 3.70 17.34 -5.47
N THR A 44 2.72 18.21 -5.22
CA THR A 44 2.14 18.39 -3.89
C THR A 44 1.58 17.07 -3.35
N ASN A 45 0.82 16.34 -4.18
CA ASN A 45 0.29 15.03 -3.80
C ASN A 45 1.40 14.01 -3.51
N ALA A 46 2.49 14.02 -4.28
CA ALA A 46 3.62 13.12 -4.04
C ALA A 46 4.29 13.41 -2.70
N VAL A 47 4.54 14.69 -2.40
CA VAL A 47 5.09 15.13 -1.09
C VAL A 47 4.15 14.73 0.05
N GLU A 48 2.84 14.94 -0.09
CA GLU A 48 1.85 14.49 0.91
C GLU A 48 1.92 12.97 1.11
N ILE A 49 1.94 12.19 0.03
CA ILE A 49 2.01 10.72 0.10
C ILE A 49 3.29 10.26 0.79
N GLU A 50 4.43 10.87 0.48
CA GLU A 50 5.71 10.55 1.12
C GLU A 50 5.71 10.84 2.60
N HIS A 51 5.17 12.00 2.99
CA HIS A 51 5.01 12.36 4.39
C HIS A 51 4.12 11.35 5.13
N GLU A 52 2.98 10.95 4.56
CA GLU A 52 2.13 9.91 5.15
C GLU A 52 2.82 8.56 5.26
N LEU A 53 3.57 8.15 4.23
CA LEU A 53 4.36 6.90 4.26
C LEU A 53 5.46 6.95 5.31
N ALA A 54 6.13 8.09 5.48
CA ALA A 54 7.16 8.30 6.49
C ALA A 54 6.57 8.24 7.91
N ASN A 55 5.40 8.84 8.12
CA ASN A 55 4.67 8.77 9.40
C ASN A 55 4.25 7.34 9.73
N ILE A 56 3.67 6.61 8.76
CA ILE A 56 3.29 5.20 8.94
C ILE A 56 4.53 4.34 9.26
N ARG A 57 5.65 4.57 8.57
CA ARG A 57 6.92 3.90 8.84
C ARG A 57 7.37 4.15 10.29
N GLN A 58 7.34 5.39 10.75
CA GLN A 58 7.75 5.74 12.12
C GLN A 58 6.84 5.06 13.16
N ASN A 59 5.52 5.22 13.01
CA ASN A 59 4.54 4.61 13.90
C ASN A 59 4.66 3.08 13.93
N TYR A 60 4.92 2.45 12.78
CA TYR A 60 5.17 1.02 12.66
C TYR A 60 6.40 0.59 13.47
N LEU A 61 7.53 1.28 13.31
CA LEU A 61 8.76 0.95 14.01
C LEU A 61 8.60 1.08 15.53
N GLU A 62 7.99 2.17 15.99
CA GLU A 62 7.81 2.45 17.42
C GLU A 62 6.79 1.53 18.09
N ASN A 63 5.65 1.25 17.43
CA ASN A 63 4.50 0.64 18.09
C ASN A 63 4.27 -0.82 17.72
N PHE A 64 4.84 -1.31 16.62
CA PHE A 64 4.56 -2.65 16.11
C PHE A 64 5.82 -3.51 16.00
N PHE A 65 6.89 -2.98 15.41
CA PHE A 65 8.13 -3.73 15.23
C PHE A 65 8.77 -4.09 16.58
N THR A 66 8.94 -3.10 17.48
CA THR A 66 9.50 -3.31 18.82
C THR A 66 8.69 -4.28 19.68
N ARG A 67 7.36 -4.37 19.48
CA ARG A 67 6.49 -5.28 20.25
C ARG A 67 6.54 -6.73 19.78
N LYS A 68 6.94 -6.96 18.53
CA LYS A 68 6.78 -8.27 17.85
C LYS A 68 8.10 -8.89 17.43
N THR A 69 9.23 -8.21 17.61
CA THR A 69 10.56 -8.73 17.25
C THR A 69 11.51 -8.64 18.44
N GLU A 70 12.18 -9.75 18.77
CA GLU A 70 13.04 -9.87 19.96
C GLU A 70 14.51 -9.50 19.67
N THR A 71 14.93 -9.41 18.40
CA THR A 71 16.35 -9.24 18.05
C THR A 71 16.59 -8.50 16.74
N GLY A 72 17.55 -7.56 16.76
CA GLY A 72 18.17 -6.93 15.58
C GLY A 72 17.70 -5.50 15.30
N ALA A 73 18.63 -4.66 14.82
CA ALA A 73 18.26 -3.36 14.26
C ALA A 73 17.33 -3.58 13.05
N PRO A 74 16.29 -2.75 12.87
CA PRO A 74 15.35 -2.92 11.75
C PRO A 74 16.09 -2.82 10.42
N HIS A 75 15.70 -3.68 9.47
CA HIS A 75 16.17 -3.56 8.10
C HIS A 75 15.69 -2.24 7.47
N PRO A 76 16.35 -1.72 6.43
CA PRO A 76 15.94 -0.48 5.79
C PRO A 76 14.50 -0.53 5.24
N ILE A 77 13.72 0.49 5.57
CA ILE A 77 12.46 0.85 4.92
C ILE A 77 12.70 2.16 4.16
N ILE A 78 12.79 2.08 2.84
CA ILE A 78 13.18 3.19 1.96
C ILE A 78 11.99 3.63 1.11
N ILE A 79 11.80 4.94 1.01
CA ILE A 79 10.80 5.57 0.14
C ILE A 79 11.57 6.24 -1.01
N LEU A 80 11.19 5.93 -2.25
CA LEU A 80 11.85 6.36 -3.49
C LEU A 80 10.85 7.02 -4.42
N ARG A 81 11.33 7.86 -5.34
CA ARG A 81 10.51 8.50 -6.39
C ARG A 81 10.91 7.95 -7.75
N ASN A 82 9.97 7.44 -8.55
CA ASN A 82 10.34 6.95 -9.87
C ASN A 82 10.67 8.07 -10.89
N GLY A 83 10.27 9.31 -10.62
CA GLY A 83 10.75 10.47 -11.37
C GLY A 83 12.28 10.58 -11.39
N ASP A 84 12.96 10.14 -10.34
CA ASP A 84 14.43 10.25 -10.23
C ASP A 84 15.17 9.51 -11.36
N TRP A 85 14.59 8.42 -11.89
CA TRP A 85 15.15 7.69 -13.03
C TRP A 85 14.32 7.80 -14.31
N LEU A 86 13.01 8.02 -14.22
CA LEU A 86 12.15 8.13 -15.41
C LEU A 86 12.29 9.51 -16.08
N SER A 87 12.44 10.59 -15.32
CA SER A 87 12.51 11.95 -15.89
C SER A 87 13.78 12.20 -16.70
N GLY A 88 14.86 11.46 -16.42
CA GLY A 88 16.10 11.50 -17.18
C GLY A 88 16.14 10.56 -18.39
N MET A 89 15.14 9.68 -18.56
CA MET A 89 15.15 8.69 -19.63
C MET A 89 14.76 9.31 -20.96
N HIS A 90 15.67 9.28 -21.94
CA HIS A 90 15.39 9.80 -23.26
C HIS A 90 14.42 8.88 -24.02
N CYS A 91 13.50 9.46 -24.79
CA CYS A 91 12.50 8.69 -25.56
C CYS A 91 13.14 7.65 -26.50
N LEU A 92 14.23 8.01 -27.20
CA LEU A 92 14.95 7.07 -28.06
C LEU A 92 15.60 5.92 -27.28
N GLU A 93 16.10 6.20 -26.07
CA GLU A 93 16.64 5.18 -25.18
C GLU A 93 15.53 4.23 -24.71
N PHE A 94 14.39 4.77 -24.27
CA PHE A 94 13.23 3.98 -23.91
C PHE A 94 12.78 3.08 -25.06
N LEU A 95 12.62 3.62 -26.27
CA LEU A 95 12.18 2.85 -27.43
C LEU A 95 13.18 1.73 -27.78
N ARG A 96 14.48 2.06 -27.79
CA ARG A 96 15.55 1.12 -28.16
C ARG A 96 15.76 0.03 -27.12
N ASP A 97 15.83 0.40 -25.83
CA ASP A 97 16.34 -0.50 -24.78
C ASP A 97 15.23 -1.15 -23.96
N ILE A 98 14.04 -0.54 -23.93
CA ILE A 98 12.89 -0.99 -23.13
C ILE A 98 11.75 -1.44 -24.04
N ALA A 99 11.17 -0.56 -24.85
CA ALA A 99 9.96 -0.86 -25.63
C ALA A 99 10.20 -1.99 -26.65
N SER A 100 11.39 -2.06 -27.26
CA SER A 100 11.79 -3.13 -28.18
C SER A 100 11.76 -4.54 -27.55
N ARG A 101 11.73 -4.62 -26.22
CA ARG A 101 11.67 -5.87 -25.46
C ARG A 101 10.26 -6.37 -25.25
N PHE A 102 9.22 -5.62 -25.61
CA PHE A 102 7.82 -6.04 -25.48
C PHE A 102 7.23 -6.35 -26.84
N ARG A 103 6.43 -7.43 -26.94
CA ARG A 103 5.67 -7.72 -28.15
C ARG A 103 4.26 -7.16 -28.00
N ILE A 104 3.76 -6.51 -29.05
CA ILE A 104 2.41 -5.93 -29.06
C ILE A 104 1.33 -6.96 -28.69
N PRO A 105 1.32 -8.20 -29.25
CA PRO A 105 0.32 -9.20 -28.85
C PRO A 105 0.34 -9.51 -27.35
N GLU A 106 1.52 -9.64 -26.73
CA GLU A 106 1.66 -9.91 -25.30
C GLU A 106 1.07 -8.79 -24.43
N LEU A 107 1.24 -7.53 -24.85
CA LEU A 107 0.66 -6.38 -24.16
C LEU A 107 -0.86 -6.31 -24.33
N LEU A 108 -1.38 -6.64 -25.52
CA LEU A 108 -2.82 -6.68 -25.80
C LEU A 108 -3.54 -7.80 -25.05
N GLU A 109 -2.85 -8.88 -24.70
CA GLU A 109 -3.39 -9.98 -23.90
C GLU A 109 -3.52 -9.65 -22.40
N LYS A 110 -2.94 -8.54 -21.92
CA LYS A 110 -3.06 -8.15 -20.51
C LYS A 110 -4.51 -7.79 -20.20
N GLU A 111 -5.05 -8.36 -19.12
CA GLU A 111 -6.44 -8.17 -18.69
C GLU A 111 -6.81 -6.67 -18.54
N SER A 112 -5.91 -5.86 -17.98
CA SER A 112 -6.10 -4.40 -17.86
C SER A 112 -6.26 -3.71 -19.21
N VAL A 113 -5.52 -4.16 -20.22
CA VAL A 113 -5.58 -3.63 -21.59
C VAL A 113 -6.86 -4.10 -22.29
N GLN A 114 -7.17 -5.39 -22.21
CA GLN A 114 -8.40 -5.95 -22.78
C GLN A 114 -9.66 -5.29 -22.22
N LEU A 115 -9.76 -5.14 -20.90
CA LEU A 115 -10.90 -4.48 -20.25
C LEU A 115 -11.10 -3.05 -20.76
N ARG A 116 -10.02 -2.30 -20.94
CA ARG A 116 -10.08 -0.91 -21.42
C ARG A 116 -10.46 -0.84 -22.90
N LEU A 117 -9.87 -1.67 -23.75
CA LEU A 117 -10.21 -1.74 -25.18
C LEU A 117 -11.68 -2.11 -25.39
N ASN A 118 -12.21 -3.04 -24.60
CA ASN A 118 -13.60 -3.48 -24.67
C ASN A 118 -14.60 -2.46 -24.08
N SER A 119 -14.14 -1.46 -23.31
CA SER A 119 -15.00 -0.44 -22.69
C SER A 119 -15.58 0.61 -23.67
N GLY A 120 -15.23 0.53 -24.96
CA GLY A 120 -15.77 1.40 -26.02
C GLY A 120 -15.16 2.81 -26.11
N SER A 121 -14.42 3.26 -25.09
CA SER A 121 -13.73 4.56 -25.09
C SER A 121 -12.31 4.53 -25.68
N GLY A 122 -11.84 3.36 -26.10
CA GLY A 122 -10.47 3.14 -26.55
C GLY A 122 -9.44 3.25 -25.43
N MET A 123 -8.17 3.07 -25.80
CA MET A 123 -7.00 3.26 -24.95
C MET A 123 -6.01 4.12 -25.72
N ASP A 124 -5.44 5.14 -25.08
CA ASP A 124 -4.40 5.94 -25.73
C ASP A 124 -3.01 5.28 -25.59
N LEU A 125 -2.05 5.77 -26.39
CA LEU A 125 -0.70 5.18 -26.43
C LEU A 125 0.03 5.31 -25.07
N ASN A 126 -0.27 6.35 -24.30
CA ASN A 126 0.34 6.55 -22.98
C ASN A 126 -0.14 5.48 -22.00
N GLU A 127 -1.45 5.26 -21.90
CA GLU A 127 -2.05 4.19 -21.11
C GLU A 127 -1.52 2.81 -21.56
N PHE A 128 -1.36 2.60 -22.88
CA PHE A 128 -0.84 1.35 -23.43
C PHE A 128 0.62 1.07 -23.06
N LEU A 129 1.47 2.11 -22.98
CA LEU A 129 2.88 1.99 -22.61
C LEU A 129 3.12 1.97 -21.10
N TYR A 130 2.10 2.23 -20.28
CA TYR A 130 2.22 2.25 -18.82
C TYR A 130 2.87 0.98 -18.23
N PRO A 131 2.48 -0.26 -18.62
CA PRO A 131 3.10 -1.47 -18.09
C PRO A 131 4.61 -1.55 -18.38
N ALA A 132 5.05 -1.03 -19.54
CA ALA A 132 6.47 -0.99 -19.90
C ALA A 132 7.24 0.04 -19.05
N LEU A 133 6.62 1.17 -18.71
CA LEU A 133 7.21 2.15 -17.80
C LEU A 133 7.34 1.60 -16.37
N GLN A 134 6.31 0.95 -15.85
CA GLN A 134 6.39 0.29 -14.53
C GLN A 134 7.42 -0.85 -14.52
N ALA A 135 7.64 -1.52 -15.65
CA ALA A 135 8.71 -2.51 -15.77
C ALA A 135 10.12 -1.89 -15.62
N VAL A 136 10.32 -0.65 -16.09
CA VAL A 136 11.57 0.11 -15.86
C VAL A 136 11.83 0.30 -14.38
N ASP A 137 10.79 0.59 -13.59
CA ASP A 137 10.93 0.74 -12.14
C ASP A 137 11.49 -0.55 -11.52
N PHE A 138 10.94 -1.71 -11.85
CA PHE A 138 11.42 -2.97 -11.28
C PHE A 138 12.85 -3.29 -11.76
N LEU A 139 13.16 -3.07 -13.03
CA LEU A 139 14.52 -3.23 -13.54
C LEU A 139 15.52 -2.31 -12.80
N HIS A 140 15.18 -1.04 -12.60
CA HIS A 140 16.01 -0.08 -11.88
C HIS A 140 16.27 -0.54 -10.44
N LEU A 141 15.22 -0.94 -9.71
CA LEU A 141 15.35 -1.43 -8.34
C LEU A 141 16.13 -2.76 -8.26
N TYR A 142 15.99 -3.61 -9.27
CA TYR A 142 16.72 -4.88 -9.37
C TYR A 142 18.23 -4.64 -9.48
N GLN A 143 18.64 -3.66 -10.30
CA GLN A 143 20.05 -3.35 -10.54
C GLN A 143 20.68 -2.54 -9.40
N ASN A 144 19.98 -1.53 -8.88
CA ASN A 144 20.56 -0.54 -7.97
C ASN A 144 20.31 -0.85 -6.48
N TYR A 145 19.27 -1.62 -6.16
CA TYR A 145 18.85 -1.89 -4.77
C TYR A 145 18.75 -3.39 -4.44
N ASN A 146 19.22 -4.26 -5.34
CA ASN A 146 19.11 -5.72 -5.18
C ASN A 146 17.66 -6.19 -4.93
N CYS A 147 16.67 -5.46 -5.48
CA CYS A 147 15.26 -5.81 -5.30
C CYS A 147 14.93 -7.07 -6.13
N ARG A 148 14.55 -8.16 -5.46
CA ARG A 148 14.25 -9.46 -6.11
C ARG A 148 12.77 -9.80 -6.17
N ILE A 149 11.93 -9.10 -5.39
CA ILE A 149 10.50 -9.38 -5.29
C ILE A 149 9.72 -8.07 -5.42
N GLN A 150 8.79 -8.00 -6.36
CA GLN A 150 7.82 -6.92 -6.45
C GLN A 150 6.48 -7.35 -5.86
N VAL A 151 5.93 -6.55 -4.96
CA VAL A 151 4.64 -6.79 -4.31
C VAL A 151 3.62 -5.75 -4.79
N GLY A 152 2.43 -6.17 -5.18
CA GLY A 152 1.35 -5.27 -5.60
C GLY A 152 -0.04 -5.84 -5.33
N GLY A 153 -1.09 -5.04 -5.58
CA GLY A 153 -2.46 -5.55 -5.57
C GLY A 153 -2.70 -6.58 -6.67
N GLN A 154 -3.74 -7.40 -6.56
CA GLN A 154 -4.10 -8.37 -7.60
C GLN A 154 -4.34 -7.72 -8.97
N ASP A 155 -4.82 -6.48 -9.00
CA ASP A 155 -4.98 -5.67 -10.22
C ASP A 155 -3.66 -5.21 -10.85
N GLN A 156 -2.51 -5.41 -10.19
CA GLN A 156 -1.18 -5.08 -10.69
C GLN A 156 -0.44 -6.29 -11.29
N LEU A 157 -1.06 -7.47 -11.33
CA LEU A 157 -0.42 -8.71 -11.80
C LEU A 157 0.21 -8.54 -13.20
N GLY A 158 -0.53 -7.94 -14.13
CA GLY A 158 -0.06 -7.72 -15.50
C GLY A 158 1.19 -6.84 -15.57
N ASN A 159 1.24 -5.76 -14.78
CA ASN A 159 2.37 -4.85 -14.76
C ASN A 159 3.60 -5.48 -14.07
N ILE A 160 3.39 -6.26 -13.00
CA ILE A 160 4.47 -6.99 -12.33
C ILE A 160 5.10 -8.00 -13.30
N GLN A 161 4.28 -8.75 -14.05
CA GLN A 161 4.77 -9.67 -15.08
C GLN A 161 5.63 -8.95 -16.12
N CYS A 162 5.22 -7.77 -16.60
CA CYS A 162 6.04 -6.98 -17.52
C CYS A 162 7.42 -6.64 -16.94
N GLY A 163 7.50 -6.35 -15.65
CA GLY A 163 8.78 -6.16 -14.94
C GLY A 163 9.65 -7.42 -14.92
N LEU A 164 9.05 -8.58 -14.63
CA LEU A 164 9.74 -9.87 -14.64
C LEU A 164 10.29 -10.20 -16.04
N ASP A 165 9.45 -10.05 -17.06
CA ASP A 165 9.82 -10.30 -18.46
C ASP A 165 10.96 -9.37 -18.89
N LEU A 166 10.91 -8.08 -18.52
CA LEU A 166 11.96 -7.13 -18.86
C LEU A 166 13.29 -7.48 -18.19
N ILE A 167 13.28 -7.83 -16.91
CA ILE A 167 14.50 -8.27 -16.18
C ILE A 167 15.10 -9.50 -16.86
N HIS A 168 14.27 -10.49 -17.20
CA HIS A 168 14.73 -11.70 -17.86
C HIS A 168 15.30 -11.41 -19.25
N ARG A 169 14.57 -10.64 -20.08
CA ARG A 169 14.97 -10.31 -21.46
C ARG A 169 16.21 -9.41 -21.53
N LYS A 170 16.43 -8.54 -20.53
CA LYS A 170 17.56 -7.59 -20.54
C LYS A 170 18.79 -8.13 -19.82
N LEU A 171 18.61 -8.87 -18.73
CA LEU A 171 19.71 -9.29 -17.85
C LEU A 171 19.94 -10.81 -17.83
N GLY A 172 19.02 -11.62 -18.37
CA GLY A 172 19.07 -13.08 -18.26
C GLY A 172 18.78 -13.60 -16.86
N SER A 173 18.31 -12.74 -15.96
CA SER A 173 18.10 -13.05 -14.54
C SER A 173 16.63 -13.33 -14.21
N TYR A 174 16.41 -13.92 -13.04
CA TYR A 174 15.08 -14.13 -12.48
C TYR A 174 14.79 -13.16 -11.32
N ALA A 175 13.52 -12.78 -11.22
CA ALA A 175 12.92 -12.05 -10.13
C ALA A 175 11.54 -12.65 -9.84
N PHE A 176 10.87 -12.21 -8.77
CA PHE A 176 9.58 -12.75 -8.36
C PHE A 176 8.53 -11.65 -8.20
N GLY A 177 7.28 -12.03 -8.46
CA GLY A 177 6.11 -11.19 -8.25
C GLY A 177 5.21 -11.81 -7.19
N LEU A 178 4.70 -10.98 -6.28
CA LEU A 178 3.69 -11.37 -5.30
C LEU A 178 2.50 -10.42 -5.39
N THR A 179 1.31 -10.98 -5.56
CA THR A 179 0.08 -10.19 -5.50
C THR A 179 -0.63 -10.38 -4.16
N VAL A 180 -1.13 -9.28 -3.60
CA VAL A 180 -2.00 -9.32 -2.44
C VAL A 180 -3.46 -9.20 -2.91
N PRO A 181 -4.38 -10.00 -2.34
CA PRO A 181 -5.77 -9.93 -2.74
C PRO A 181 -6.37 -8.58 -2.37
N LEU A 182 -7.24 -8.08 -3.24
CA LEU A 182 -7.97 -6.85 -2.97
C LEU A 182 -8.90 -7.03 -1.76
N LEU A 183 -9.11 -5.94 -1.03
CA LEU A 183 -10.15 -5.89 -0.01
C LEU A 183 -11.50 -5.78 -0.74
N THR A 184 -12.38 -6.75 -0.52
CA THR A 184 -13.71 -6.80 -1.13
C THR A 184 -14.79 -6.89 -0.05
N THR A 185 -15.97 -6.34 -0.35
CA THR A 185 -17.19 -6.64 0.41
C THR A 185 -17.66 -8.07 0.13
N PRO A 186 -18.57 -8.65 0.93
CA PRO A 186 -19.17 -9.96 0.63
C PRO A 186 -19.79 -10.02 -0.76
N ASP A 187 -20.34 -8.89 -1.23
CA ASP A 187 -20.90 -8.74 -2.58
C ASP A 187 -19.83 -8.58 -3.68
N GLY A 188 -18.54 -8.75 -3.35
CA GLY A 188 -17.43 -8.69 -4.29
C GLY A 188 -16.98 -7.28 -4.70
N LYS A 189 -17.62 -6.21 -4.20
CA LYS A 189 -17.23 -4.82 -4.53
C LYS A 189 -15.92 -4.43 -3.84
N LYS A 190 -15.06 -3.65 -4.51
CA LYS A 190 -13.80 -3.16 -3.90
C LYS A 190 -14.10 -2.29 -2.67
N PHE A 191 -13.50 -2.64 -1.54
CA PHE A 191 -13.62 -1.89 -0.29
C PHE A 191 -13.06 -0.47 -0.46
N GLY A 192 -13.83 0.55 -0.05
CA GLY A 192 -13.39 1.95 -0.07
C GLY A 192 -13.50 2.68 -1.43
N LYS A 193 -13.98 2.03 -2.50
CA LYS A 193 -14.45 2.75 -3.69
C LYS A 193 -15.91 3.12 -3.50
N SER A 194 -16.18 4.39 -3.24
CA SER A 194 -17.52 4.96 -3.38
C SER A 194 -17.97 4.82 -4.83
N GLU A 195 -19.15 4.25 -5.07
CA GLU A 195 -19.97 4.73 -6.19
C GLU A 195 -20.24 6.20 -5.90
N THR A 196 -19.78 7.09 -6.77
CA THR A 196 -20.04 8.53 -6.70
C THR A 196 -21.54 8.76 -6.53
N GLY A 197 -21.99 9.26 -5.37
CA GLY A 197 -23.33 9.83 -5.24
C GLY A 197 -24.16 9.57 -3.98
N THR A 198 -23.75 8.76 -2.98
CA THR A 198 -24.65 8.45 -1.84
C THR A 198 -23.98 8.56 -0.47
N GLY A 199 -24.14 9.73 0.17
CA GLY A 199 -24.04 9.91 1.62
C GLY A 199 -22.66 9.72 2.27
N THR A 200 -22.51 10.28 3.48
CA THR A 200 -21.30 10.29 4.30
C THR A 200 -20.73 8.90 4.64
N ARG A 201 -21.47 7.81 4.40
CA ARG A 201 -21.04 6.43 4.69
C ARG A 201 -20.13 5.81 3.63
N ASN A 202 -20.17 6.31 2.38
CA ASN A 202 -19.46 5.69 1.26
C ASN A 202 -18.18 6.42 0.81
N ALA A 203 -17.82 7.57 1.40
CA ALA A 203 -16.65 8.35 1.01
C ALA A 203 -15.32 7.55 1.12
N PRO A 204 -14.21 7.94 0.48
CA PRO A 204 -12.90 7.33 0.75
C PRO A 204 -12.48 7.51 2.22
N ILE A 205 -11.82 6.51 2.81
CA ILE A 205 -11.17 6.65 4.12
C ILE A 205 -9.77 7.21 3.88
N TRP A 206 -9.60 8.51 4.03
CA TRP A 206 -8.31 9.18 3.85
C TRP A 206 -7.38 8.92 5.04
N LEU A 207 -6.08 8.74 4.76
CA LEU A 207 -5.05 8.59 5.79
C LEU A 207 -4.55 9.94 6.31
N SER A 208 -4.57 10.97 5.47
CA SER A 208 -4.18 12.33 5.85
C SER A 208 -5.15 12.90 6.87
N LYS A 209 -4.60 13.38 7.99
CA LYS A 209 -5.33 14.02 9.08
C LYS A 209 -6.09 15.30 8.65
N ASP A 210 -5.63 15.95 7.59
CA ASP A 210 -6.23 17.18 7.06
C ASP A 210 -7.48 16.90 6.22
N LYS A 211 -7.53 15.71 5.59
CA LYS A 211 -8.68 15.24 4.80
C LYS A 211 -9.67 14.44 5.65
N LEU A 212 -9.19 13.72 6.66
CA LEU A 212 -10.00 12.97 7.61
C LEU A 212 -9.34 13.00 8.98
N THR A 213 -9.95 13.71 9.92
CA THR A 213 -9.37 13.85 11.27
C THR A 213 -9.17 12.49 11.94
N PRO A 214 -8.18 12.33 12.85
CA PRO A 214 -7.94 11.05 13.52
C PRO A 214 -9.18 10.48 14.23
N TYR A 215 -10.02 11.36 14.82
CA TYR A 215 -11.30 10.97 15.39
C TYR A 215 -12.25 10.41 14.34
N ALA A 216 -12.42 11.12 13.21
CA ALA A 216 -13.28 10.66 12.13
C ALA A 216 -12.76 9.36 11.50
N PHE A 217 -11.45 9.22 11.31
CA PHE A 217 -10.81 7.99 10.85
C PHE A 217 -11.14 6.81 11.76
N TYR A 218 -10.91 6.96 13.07
CA TYR A 218 -11.24 5.96 14.07
C TYR A 218 -12.73 5.58 14.04
N GLN A 219 -13.62 6.58 14.06
CA GLN A 219 -15.07 6.37 14.03
C GLN A 219 -15.52 5.66 12.75
N ARG A 220 -14.91 5.94 11.60
CA ARG A 220 -15.27 5.28 10.35
C ARG A 220 -14.93 3.80 10.35
N ILE A 221 -13.81 3.42 10.96
CA ILE A 221 -13.44 2.01 11.11
C ILE A 221 -14.30 1.32 12.17
N LEU A 222 -14.57 2.00 13.28
CA LEU A 222 -15.46 1.49 14.34
C LEU A 222 -16.87 1.19 13.82
N ASN A 223 -17.33 1.98 12.85
CA ASN A 223 -18.65 1.88 12.25
C ASN A 223 -18.71 0.97 11.01
N LEU A 224 -17.64 0.21 10.71
CA LEU A 224 -17.71 -0.81 9.65
C LEU A 224 -18.83 -1.82 9.94
N PRO A 225 -19.61 -2.23 8.92
CA PRO A 225 -20.66 -3.21 9.07
C PRO A 225 -20.09 -4.60 9.39
N ASP A 226 -20.82 -5.38 10.20
CA ASP A 226 -20.41 -6.73 10.61
C ASP A 226 -20.15 -7.65 9.41
N GLN A 227 -20.87 -7.45 8.31
CA GLN A 227 -20.67 -8.19 7.06
C GLN A 227 -19.25 -8.10 6.49
N LEU A 228 -18.49 -7.03 6.81
CA LEU A 228 -17.09 -6.87 6.39
C LEU A 228 -16.12 -7.52 7.38
N ILE A 229 -16.57 -7.81 8.59
CA ILE A 229 -15.74 -8.35 9.66
C ILE A 229 -15.44 -9.81 9.39
N SER A 230 -14.16 -10.11 9.26
CA SER A 230 -13.67 -11.46 9.05
C SER A 230 -12.25 -11.62 9.58
N SER A 231 -11.88 -12.87 9.87
CA SER A 231 -10.49 -13.21 10.19
C SER A 231 -9.54 -12.82 9.07
N ARG A 232 -9.98 -12.91 7.80
CA ARG A 232 -9.22 -12.46 6.63
C ARG A 232 -8.94 -10.95 6.65
N LEU A 233 -9.96 -10.13 6.94
CA LEU A 233 -9.79 -8.68 7.05
C LEU A 233 -8.75 -8.33 8.13
N LEU A 234 -8.85 -8.96 9.31
CA LEU A 234 -7.88 -8.76 10.38
C LEU A 234 -6.46 -9.16 9.98
N ARG A 235 -6.29 -10.30 9.28
CA ARG A 235 -4.97 -10.70 8.73
C ARG A 235 -4.45 -9.74 7.67
N GLN A 236 -5.31 -9.04 6.93
CA GLN A 236 -4.85 -8.09 5.91
C GLN A 236 -4.48 -6.72 6.50
N LEU A 237 -5.17 -6.29 7.56
CA LEU A 237 -5.09 -4.91 8.07
C LEU A 237 -4.39 -4.74 9.43
N THR A 238 -4.15 -5.81 10.19
CA THR A 238 -3.56 -5.73 11.55
C THR A 238 -2.33 -6.62 11.68
N PHE A 239 -1.58 -6.52 12.77
CA PHE A 239 -0.47 -7.43 13.08
C PHE A 239 -0.80 -8.46 14.17
N PHE A 240 -2.10 -8.76 14.35
CA PHE A 240 -2.54 -9.81 15.27
C PHE A 240 -2.05 -11.19 14.83
N SER A 241 -1.67 -12.00 15.82
CA SER A 241 -1.42 -13.43 15.70
C SER A 241 -2.71 -14.19 15.39
N SER A 242 -2.58 -15.44 14.94
CA SER A 242 -3.74 -16.29 14.69
C SER A 242 -4.62 -16.47 15.93
N ASP A 243 -4.02 -16.56 17.12
CA ASP A 243 -4.74 -16.76 18.37
C ASP A 243 -5.47 -15.49 18.82
N GLU A 244 -4.84 -14.31 18.67
CA GLU A 244 -5.48 -13.02 18.89
C GLU A 244 -6.69 -12.85 17.96
N ILE A 245 -6.55 -13.19 16.68
CA ILE A 245 -7.66 -13.14 15.71
C ILE A 245 -8.77 -14.11 16.10
N GLN A 246 -8.45 -15.36 16.45
CA GLN A 246 -9.45 -16.34 16.85
C GLN A 246 -10.22 -15.88 18.10
N SER A 247 -9.51 -15.32 19.08
CA SER A 247 -10.11 -14.82 20.31
C SER A 247 -11.03 -13.63 20.06
N LEU A 248 -10.61 -12.68 19.20
CA LEU A 248 -11.43 -11.54 18.80
C LEU A 248 -12.70 -11.96 18.04
N MET A 249 -12.59 -12.94 17.14
CA MET A 249 -13.75 -13.45 16.39
C MET A 249 -14.75 -14.15 17.33
N LYS A 250 -14.29 -14.97 18.27
CA LYS A 250 -15.16 -15.57 19.31
C LYS A 250 -15.85 -14.51 20.16
N ALA A 251 -15.13 -13.47 20.58
CA ALA A 251 -15.73 -12.37 21.33
C ALA A 251 -16.81 -11.64 20.52
N HIS A 252 -16.57 -11.45 19.22
CA HIS A 252 -17.54 -10.82 18.32
C HIS A 252 -18.79 -11.67 18.13
N GLU A 253 -18.65 -12.99 18.00
CA GLU A 253 -19.78 -13.93 17.91
C GLU A 253 -20.61 -13.93 19.21
N ASN A 254 -19.96 -13.89 20.38
CA ASN A 254 -20.63 -13.92 21.67
C ASN A 254 -21.29 -12.59 22.05
N THR A 255 -20.68 -11.46 21.67
CA THR A 255 -21.08 -10.12 22.12
C THR A 255 -21.00 -9.08 20.99
N PRO A 256 -21.74 -9.27 19.88
CA PRO A 256 -21.63 -8.44 18.68
C PRO A 256 -21.91 -6.96 18.96
N ASP A 257 -22.86 -6.65 19.85
CA ASP A 257 -23.25 -5.28 20.22
C ASP A 257 -22.10 -4.46 20.82
N THR A 258 -21.12 -5.12 21.42
CA THR A 258 -19.93 -4.46 21.99
C THR A 258 -18.89 -4.09 20.93
N ARG A 259 -19.03 -4.62 19.71
CA ARG A 259 -18.16 -4.39 18.55
C ARG A 259 -16.66 -4.63 18.83
N PRO A 260 -16.28 -5.79 19.39
CA PRO A 260 -14.91 -6.01 19.86
C PRO A 260 -13.90 -5.99 18.71
N VAL A 261 -14.25 -6.56 17.56
CA VAL A 261 -13.38 -6.59 16.38
C VAL A 261 -13.22 -5.20 15.76
N GLN A 262 -14.31 -4.44 15.59
CA GLN A 262 -14.22 -3.08 15.04
C GLN A 262 -13.43 -2.15 15.94
N ARG A 263 -13.61 -2.23 17.27
CA ARG A 263 -12.82 -1.45 18.24
C ARG A 263 -11.34 -1.79 18.14
N ALA A 264 -11.00 -3.07 18.10
CA ALA A 264 -9.61 -3.52 17.94
C ALA A 264 -9.02 -3.02 16.61
N LEU A 265 -9.74 -3.19 15.50
CA LEU A 265 -9.31 -2.75 14.18
C LEU A 265 -9.12 -1.23 14.12
N ALA A 266 -10.07 -0.46 14.65
CA ALA A 266 -10.00 1.00 14.68
C ALA A 266 -8.78 1.46 15.49
N ARG A 267 -8.54 0.86 16.65
CA ARG A 267 -7.38 1.17 17.48
C ARG A 267 -6.05 0.89 16.76
N GLU A 268 -5.88 -0.31 16.20
CA GLU A 268 -4.62 -0.70 15.54
C GLU A 268 -4.34 0.16 14.31
N LEU A 269 -5.36 0.43 13.48
CA LEU A 269 -5.18 1.25 12.29
C LEU A 269 -4.93 2.72 12.65
N THR A 270 -5.64 3.28 13.64
CA THR A 270 -5.35 4.64 14.11
C THR A 270 -3.96 4.74 14.71
N LEU A 271 -3.50 3.73 15.45
CA LEU A 271 -2.15 3.67 15.98
C LEU A 271 -1.10 3.65 14.87
N LEU A 272 -1.34 2.87 13.80
CA LEU A 272 -0.44 2.78 12.66
C LEU A 272 -0.38 4.08 11.84
N VAL A 273 -1.53 4.72 11.61
CA VAL A 273 -1.63 5.88 10.71
C VAL A 273 -1.34 7.20 11.44
N HIS A 274 -1.87 7.37 12.66
CA HIS A 274 -1.83 8.63 13.40
C HIS A 274 -1.02 8.57 14.71
N GLY A 275 -0.42 7.43 15.04
CA GLY A 275 0.47 7.27 16.19
C GLY A 275 -0.24 7.06 17.54
N GLY A 276 0.59 6.86 18.58
CA GLY A 276 0.17 6.47 19.92
C GLY A 276 -0.68 7.51 20.65
N GLU A 277 -0.30 8.78 20.58
CA GLU A 277 -0.98 9.86 21.29
C GLU A 277 -2.43 10.02 20.83
N CYS A 278 -2.67 10.00 19.51
CA CYS A 278 -4.02 10.07 18.95
C CYS A 278 -4.84 8.83 19.33
N SER A 279 -4.26 7.63 19.24
CA SER A 279 -4.97 6.38 19.56
C SER A 279 -5.39 6.31 21.04
N CYS A 280 -4.52 6.75 21.96
CA CYS A 280 -4.81 6.79 23.40
C CYS A 280 -5.95 7.77 23.72
N LYS A 281 -5.88 9.00 23.19
CA LYS A 281 -6.93 10.02 23.40
C LYS A 281 -8.31 9.57 22.93
N LEU A 282 -8.37 8.77 21.86
CA LEU A 282 -9.63 8.35 21.22
C LEU A 282 -10.27 7.11 21.85
N THR A 283 -9.46 6.23 22.45
CA THR A 283 -9.94 4.96 23.01
C THR A 283 -10.29 5.05 24.50
N GLY A 284 -9.93 6.14 25.18
CA GLY A 284 -10.03 6.24 26.64
C GLY A 284 -9.13 5.23 27.37
N PHE A 285 -8.36 4.45 26.63
CA PHE A 285 -7.31 3.61 27.15
C PHE A 285 -6.09 4.51 27.33
N HIS A 286 -5.81 4.86 28.57
CA HIS A 286 -4.41 5.10 28.92
C HIS A 286 -3.70 3.79 28.59
N LEU A 287 -2.72 3.81 27.67
CA LEU A 287 -1.61 2.90 27.84
C LEU A 287 -1.20 3.09 29.29
N SER A 288 -1.39 2.08 30.15
CA SER A 288 -0.94 2.18 31.52
C SER A 288 0.49 2.69 31.47
N GLU A 289 0.80 3.70 32.28
CA GLU A 289 2.12 4.34 32.40
C GLU A 289 3.23 3.38 32.86
N SER A 290 3.05 2.06 32.69
CA SER A 290 4.05 1.04 32.89
C SER A 290 4.96 0.82 31.67
N PHE A 291 4.84 1.57 30.57
CA PHE A 291 5.71 1.38 29.38
C PHE A 291 6.09 2.67 28.61
N ILE A 292 6.00 3.84 29.25
CA ILE A 292 6.58 5.09 28.72
C ILE A 292 7.45 5.72 29.81
N GLN A 293 8.64 5.16 30.01
CA GLN A 293 9.89 5.85 30.38
C GLN A 293 10.92 4.79 30.81
N SER A 294 11.97 4.63 30.00
CA SER A 294 13.27 4.22 30.54
C SER A 294 14.37 4.80 29.65
N THR A 295 14.76 6.03 29.98
CA THR A 295 16.15 6.48 29.83
C THR A 295 16.98 5.58 30.75
N VAL A 296 17.82 4.71 30.17
CA VAL A 296 18.83 3.99 30.94
C VAL A 296 20.11 4.82 30.88
N LEU A 297 20.32 5.57 31.95
CA LEU A 297 21.61 6.10 32.38
C LEU A 297 22.50 4.90 32.73
N VAL A 298 23.70 4.83 32.16
CA VAL A 298 24.77 3.94 32.64
C VAL A 298 25.93 4.83 33.07
N THR A 299 26.00 5.11 34.37
CA THR A 299 27.21 5.58 35.05
C THR A 299 27.84 4.38 35.75
N VAL A 300 29.09 4.11 35.42
CA VAL A 300 29.95 3.04 35.98
C VAL A 300 30.75 3.67 37.15
N PRO A 301 30.94 2.97 38.30
CA PRO A 301 31.07 3.53 39.66
C PRO A 301 32.35 4.36 39.89
N LEU A 302 32.45 5.25 40.90
CA LEU A 302 31.83 5.31 42.24
C LEU A 302 30.88 6.50 42.46
#